data_AF-A0A8T1VVY8-F1
#
_entry.id   AF-A0A8T1VVY8-F1
#
_cell.length_a   1.000
_cell.length_b   1.000
_cell.length_c   1.000
_cell.angle_alpha   90.00
_cell.angle_beta   90.00
_cell.angle_gamma   90.00
#
_symmetry.space_group_name_H-M   'P 1'
#
loop_
_entity.id
_entity.type
_entity.pdbx_description
1 polymer ?
#
loop_
_entity_poly.entity_id
_entity_poly.type
_entity_poly.pdbx_seq_one_letter_code
_entity_poly.pdbx_strand_id
1 'polypeptide(L)'
;MRAGGKKADDSGTASIPPEKTVDVICRSFRSSQFWAPSKALAKCLSVPYQRFLVVTTPKDDLSNLVWTSVLVLVHCASHLVDYHESWYEVADLCTAWLRLQQQFVDQREDLVQSACISLNVGDPDQLLSTLFTLSAEAPDPATAEEDAALLREGW
;
A
#
# COMPACT_ATOMS: atom_id res chain seq x y z
N MET A 1 8.09 -39.67 42.46
CA MET A 1 8.96 -38.46 42.38
C MET A 1 8.67 -37.76 41.06
N ARG A 2 8.25 -36.49 41.12
CA ARG A 2 8.03 -35.62 39.97
C ARG A 2 9.37 -35.14 39.43
N ALA A 3 9.55 -35.21 38.11
CA ALA A 3 10.36 -34.29 37.32
C ALA A 3 9.43 -33.89 36.15
N GLY A 4 9.02 -32.64 35.95
CA GLY A 4 9.89 -31.47 35.80
C GLY A 4 10.60 -31.59 34.45
N GLY A 5 10.37 -30.79 33.42
CA GLY A 5 9.68 -29.52 33.34
C GLY A 5 9.25 -29.20 31.90
N LYS A 6 8.27 -28.31 31.88
CA LYS A 6 7.64 -27.58 30.79
C LYS A 6 8.66 -27.08 29.76
N LYS A 7 8.60 -27.55 28.50
CA LYS A 7 9.19 -26.80 27.38
C LYS A 7 8.29 -25.60 27.13
N ALA A 8 8.81 -24.44 27.48
CA ALA A 8 8.17 -23.15 27.33
C ALA A 8 7.92 -22.83 25.86
N ASP A 9 6.72 -22.30 25.60
CA ASP A 9 6.30 -21.50 24.46
C ASP A 9 7.45 -20.84 23.71
N ASP A 10 7.59 -21.26 22.45
CA ASP A 10 8.21 -20.48 21.40
C ASP A 10 7.32 -19.27 21.08
N SER A 11 7.35 -18.26 21.96
CA SER A 11 6.81 -16.93 21.70
C SER A 11 7.99 -15.98 21.44
N GLY A 12 8.88 -16.40 20.55
CA GLY A 12 9.65 -15.46 19.76
C GLY A 12 8.70 -14.83 18.75
N THR A 13 8.61 -13.51 18.72
CA THR A 13 8.11 -12.76 17.57
C THR A 13 8.97 -13.13 16.36
N ALA A 14 8.68 -14.27 15.74
CA ALA A 14 9.34 -14.73 14.55
C ALA A 14 9.00 -13.73 13.44
N SER A 15 9.98 -12.90 13.10
CA SER A 15 9.93 -12.04 11.93
C SER A 15 9.52 -12.90 10.73
N ILE A 16 8.47 -12.50 10.02
CA ILE A 16 8.05 -13.22 8.82
C ILE A 16 9.17 -13.03 7.79
N PRO A 17 9.68 -14.11 7.18
CA PRO A 17 10.72 -13.97 6.17
C PRO A 17 10.19 -13.16 4.98
N PRO A 18 11.06 -12.36 4.33
CA PRO A 18 10.65 -11.40 3.31
C PRO A 18 9.92 -12.06 2.13
N GLU A 19 10.27 -13.29 1.73
CA GLU A 19 9.57 -13.97 0.64
C GLU A 19 8.11 -14.28 1.02
N LYS A 20 7.87 -14.71 2.26
CA LYS A 20 6.51 -14.95 2.77
C LYS A 20 5.72 -13.65 2.92
N THR A 21 6.40 -12.56 3.23
CA THR A 21 5.77 -11.23 3.29
C THR A 21 5.31 -10.79 1.90
N VAL A 22 6.16 -10.90 0.87
CA VAL A 22 5.80 -10.60 -0.53
C VAL A 22 4.63 -11.47 -0.99
N ASP A 23 4.66 -12.77 -0.69
CA ASP A 23 3.57 -13.70 -0.98
C ASP A 23 2.22 -13.23 -0.41
N VAL A 24 2.22 -12.80 0.86
CA VAL A 24 0.99 -12.32 1.52
C VAL A 24 0.55 -11.00 0.92
N ILE A 25 1.46 -10.08 0.62
CA ILE A 25 1.16 -8.79 -0.01
C ILE A 25 0.49 -9.01 -1.37
N CYS A 26 1.09 -9.84 -2.23
CA CYS A 26 0.55 -10.11 -3.56
C CYS A 26 -0.81 -10.82 -3.50
N ARG A 27 -0.97 -11.83 -2.63
CA ARG A 27 -2.26 -12.55 -2.49
C ARG A 27 -3.37 -11.72 -1.85
N SER A 28 -3.01 -10.77 -0.99
CA SER A 28 -3.98 -9.89 -0.32
C SER A 28 -4.36 -8.68 -1.15
N PHE A 29 -3.65 -8.43 -2.26
CA PHE A 29 -4.02 -7.44 -3.24
C PHE A 29 -5.34 -7.87 -3.89
N ARG A 30 -6.40 -7.08 -3.67
CA ARG A 30 -7.72 -7.41 -4.21
C ARG A 30 -7.76 -7.13 -5.70
N SER A 31 -8.67 -7.79 -6.42
CA SER A 31 -8.98 -7.51 -7.83
C SER A 31 -9.29 -6.03 -8.10
N SER A 32 -9.65 -5.28 -7.05
CA SER A 32 -9.93 -3.84 -7.07
C SER A 32 -8.69 -2.94 -6.90
N GLN A 33 -7.48 -3.51 -6.94
CA GLN A 33 -6.20 -2.78 -6.96
C GLN A 33 -5.79 -2.08 -5.65
N PHE A 34 -6.29 -2.56 -4.52
CA PHE A 34 -5.94 -2.02 -3.19
C PHE A 34 -5.83 -3.11 -2.13
N TRP A 35 -5.30 -2.72 -0.96
CA TRP A 35 -5.26 -3.57 0.23
C TRP A 35 -6.26 -3.12 1.28
N ALA A 36 -7.01 -4.09 1.82
CA ALA A 36 -7.88 -3.85 2.97
C ALA A 36 -7.12 -4.11 4.28
N PRO A 37 -7.41 -3.36 5.36
CA PRO A 37 -6.85 -3.61 6.68
C PRO A 37 -7.01 -5.08 7.10
N SER A 38 -5.90 -5.76 7.37
CA SER A 38 -5.94 -7.15 7.83
C SER A 38 -4.85 -7.44 8.86
N LYS A 39 -5.12 -8.40 9.74
CA LYS A 39 -4.13 -8.86 10.74
C LYS A 39 -2.90 -9.50 10.08
N ALA A 40 -3.07 -10.08 8.90
CA ALA A 40 -1.98 -10.67 8.14
C ALA A 40 -1.00 -9.58 7.66
N LEU A 41 -1.52 -8.49 7.07
CA LEU A 41 -0.71 -7.34 6.66
C LEU A 41 -0.06 -6.67 7.86
N ALA A 42 -0.78 -6.47 8.96
CA ALA A 42 -0.23 -5.92 10.19
C ALA A 42 0.98 -6.72 10.69
N LYS A 43 0.91 -8.07 10.63
CA LYS A 43 2.02 -8.94 11.00
C LYS A 43 3.19 -8.84 10.02
N CYS A 44 2.91 -8.74 8.71
CA CYS A 44 3.95 -8.60 7.68
C CYS A 44 4.74 -7.29 7.84
N LEU A 45 4.03 -6.19 8.05
CA LEU A 45 4.61 -4.87 8.24
C LEU A 45 5.21 -4.67 9.64
N SER A 46 5.02 -5.63 10.55
CA SER A 46 5.39 -5.50 11.98
C SER A 46 4.78 -4.27 12.66
N VAL A 47 3.59 -3.86 12.21
CA VAL A 47 2.84 -2.70 12.72
C VAL A 47 1.57 -3.18 13.43
N PRO A 48 1.18 -2.61 14.58
CA PRO A 48 -0.08 -2.97 15.25
C PRO A 48 -1.29 -2.77 14.33
N TYR A 49 -2.22 -3.74 14.28
CA TYR A 49 -3.41 -3.67 13.40
C TYR A 49 -4.23 -2.38 13.59
N GLN A 50 -4.29 -1.83 14.80
CA GLN A 50 -4.98 -0.57 15.08
C GLN A 50 -4.42 0.60 14.28
N ARG A 51 -3.14 0.57 13.91
CA ARG A 51 -2.52 1.60 13.09
C ARG A 51 -3.01 1.58 11.65
N PHE A 52 -3.69 0.54 11.18
CA PHE A 52 -4.31 0.50 9.86
C PHE A 52 -5.70 1.17 9.83
N LEU A 53 -6.28 1.47 10.99
CA LEU A 53 -7.63 2.00 11.11
C LEU A 53 -7.55 3.49 11.45
N VAL A 54 -7.64 4.34 10.42
CA VAL A 54 -7.75 5.81 10.57
C VAL A 54 -9.17 6.16 11.02
N VAL A 55 -10.16 5.51 10.41
CA VAL A 55 -11.57 5.65 10.78
C VAL A 55 -12.03 4.34 11.42
N THR A 56 -12.73 4.43 12.55
CA THR A 56 -13.27 3.26 13.29
C THR A 56 -14.47 2.59 12.60
N THR A 57 -14.83 3.06 11.41
CA THR A 57 -15.91 2.59 10.51
C THR A 57 -15.47 1.31 9.76
N PRO A 58 -16.27 0.70 8.85
CA PRO A 58 -16.03 -0.66 8.39
C PRO A 58 -14.70 -0.82 7.63
N LYS A 59 -14.25 -2.07 7.48
CA LYS A 59 -12.96 -2.41 6.85
C LYS A 59 -12.82 -1.96 5.39
N ASP A 60 -13.93 -1.65 4.73
CA ASP A 60 -13.98 -1.18 3.35
C ASP A 60 -14.16 0.35 3.24
N ASP A 61 -13.95 1.09 4.35
CA ASP A 61 -13.89 2.55 4.34
C ASP A 61 -12.71 3.04 3.47
N LEU A 62 -12.99 3.94 2.54
CA LEU A 62 -11.99 4.43 1.57
C LEU A 62 -10.74 5.00 2.24
N SER A 63 -10.89 5.70 3.38
CA SER A 63 -9.77 6.27 4.13
C SER A 63 -8.84 5.18 4.64
N ASN A 64 -9.41 4.10 5.19
CA ASN A 64 -8.65 2.95 5.66
C ASN A 64 -7.97 2.19 4.50
N LEU A 65 -8.63 2.10 3.34
CA LEU A 65 -8.07 1.45 2.15
C LEU A 65 -6.88 2.22 1.58
N VAL A 66 -7.01 3.54 1.43
CA VAL A 66 -5.91 4.40 0.97
C VAL A 66 -4.75 4.36 1.95
N TRP A 67 -5.02 4.55 3.24
CA TRP A 67 -3.99 4.51 4.26
C TRP A 67 -3.25 3.17 4.31
N THR A 68 -3.99 2.04 4.29
CA THR A 68 -3.40 0.70 4.24
C THR A 68 -2.52 0.54 3.01
N SER A 69 -2.98 1.03 1.87
CA SER A 69 -2.24 0.91 0.61
C SER A 69 -0.94 1.72 0.61
N VAL A 70 -0.97 2.95 1.14
CA VAL A 70 0.24 3.77 1.34
C VAL A 70 1.23 3.06 2.28
N LEU A 71 0.76 2.52 3.41
CA LEU A 71 1.61 1.78 4.34
C LEU A 71 2.30 0.57 3.67
N VAL A 72 1.54 -0.23 2.92
CA VAL A 72 2.08 -1.42 2.24
C VAL A 72 3.11 -1.02 1.19
N LEU A 73 2.82 0.02 0.40
CA LEU A 73 3.74 0.55 -0.62
C LEU A 73 5.05 1.07 -0.02
N VAL A 74 4.97 1.89 1.03
CA VAL A 74 6.16 2.37 1.75
C VAL A 74 6.97 1.21 2.30
N HIS A 75 6.32 0.19 2.88
CA HIS A 75 7.01 -1.00 3.37
C HIS A 75 7.71 -1.77 2.24
N CYS A 76 7.05 -1.97 1.10
CA CYS A 76 7.67 -2.67 -0.04
C CYS A 76 8.92 -1.93 -0.53
N ALA A 77 8.81 -0.62 -0.74
CA ALA A 77 9.90 0.19 -1.26
C ALA A 77 11.08 0.35 -0.28
N SER A 78 10.85 0.22 1.03
CA SER A 78 11.89 0.39 2.05
C SER A 78 12.50 -0.90 2.58
N HIS A 79 11.71 -1.98 2.66
CA HIS A 79 12.11 -3.23 3.30
C HIS A 79 12.18 -4.42 2.35
N LEU A 80 11.52 -4.35 1.17
CA LEU A 80 11.40 -5.48 0.25
C LEU A 80 12.06 -5.23 -1.13
N VAL A 81 12.71 -4.07 -1.30
CA VAL A 81 13.27 -3.65 -2.60
C VAL A 81 14.26 -4.65 -3.19
N ASP A 82 15.08 -5.29 -2.36
CA ASP A 82 16.11 -6.23 -2.82
C ASP A 82 15.63 -7.69 -2.88
N TYR A 83 14.39 -7.98 -2.48
CA TYR A 83 13.98 -9.36 -2.18
C TYR A 83 13.16 -10.03 -3.28
N HIS A 84 12.30 -9.30 -3.98
CA HIS A 84 11.47 -9.88 -5.02
C HIS A 84 10.89 -8.83 -5.96
N GLU A 85 10.83 -9.08 -7.26
CA GLU A 85 10.30 -8.10 -8.22
C GLU A 85 8.77 -8.13 -8.36
N SER A 86 8.09 -9.20 -7.93
CA SER A 86 6.63 -9.33 -8.10
C SER A 86 5.81 -8.27 -7.37
N TRP A 87 6.37 -7.60 -6.36
CA TRP A 87 5.64 -6.53 -5.68
C TRP A 87 5.58 -5.24 -6.52
N TYR A 88 6.47 -5.06 -7.51
CA TYR A 88 6.44 -3.89 -8.40
C TYR A 88 5.14 -3.83 -9.21
N GLU A 89 4.68 -4.95 -9.78
CA GLU A 89 3.44 -4.98 -10.57
C GLU A 89 2.21 -4.55 -9.75
N VAL A 90 2.06 -5.11 -8.54
CA VAL A 90 0.95 -4.72 -7.65
C VAL A 90 1.13 -3.29 -7.12
N ALA A 91 2.37 -2.82 -6.99
CA ALA A 91 2.65 -1.46 -6.58
C ALA A 91 2.25 -0.43 -7.66
N ASP A 92 2.54 -0.71 -8.93
CA ASP A 92 2.15 0.15 -10.04
C ASP A 92 0.63 0.25 -10.17
N LEU A 93 -0.07 -0.89 -10.09
CA LEU A 93 -1.53 -0.91 -10.10
C LEU A 93 -2.12 -0.14 -8.91
N CYS A 94 -1.54 -0.31 -7.72
CA CYS A 94 -2.02 0.38 -6.53
C CYS A 94 -1.76 1.89 -6.58
N THR A 95 -0.58 2.32 -7.06
CA THR A 95 -0.27 3.74 -7.21
C THR A 95 -1.16 4.39 -8.26
N ALA A 96 -1.49 3.70 -9.35
CA ALA A 96 -2.49 4.16 -10.32
C ALA A 96 -3.86 4.35 -9.67
N TRP A 97 -4.33 3.37 -8.88
CA TRP A 97 -5.59 3.49 -8.14
C TRP A 97 -5.58 4.64 -7.14
N LEU A 98 -4.49 4.82 -6.39
CA LEU A 98 -4.33 5.91 -5.41
C LEU A 98 -4.45 7.29 -6.05
N ARG A 99 -3.86 7.48 -7.23
CA ARG A 99 -3.95 8.73 -8.00
C ARG A 99 -5.39 9.11 -8.38
N LEU A 100 -6.29 8.13 -8.49
CA LEU A 100 -7.71 8.37 -8.76
C LEU A 100 -8.50 8.79 -7.50
N GLN A 101 -7.93 8.64 -6.30
CA GLN A 101 -8.61 8.97 -5.05
C GLN A 101 -8.28 10.41 -4.62
N GLN A 102 -9.28 11.29 -4.63
CA GLN A 102 -9.12 12.70 -4.23
C GLN A 102 -8.45 12.88 -2.86
N GLN A 103 -8.87 12.09 -1.86
CA GLN A 103 -8.28 12.13 -0.51
C GLN A 103 -6.78 11.82 -0.49
N PHE A 104 -6.29 10.97 -1.41
CA PHE A 104 -4.86 10.68 -1.50
C PHE A 104 -4.13 11.85 -2.16
N VAL A 105 -4.69 12.42 -3.22
CA VAL A 105 -4.09 13.56 -3.93
C VAL A 105 -3.94 14.77 -2.99
N ASP A 106 -4.98 15.07 -2.21
CA ASP A 106 -5.00 16.22 -1.29
C ASP A 106 -4.05 16.05 -0.09
N GLN A 107 -3.85 14.83 0.38
CA GLN A 107 -3.10 14.52 1.63
C GLN A 107 -1.85 13.68 1.39
N ARG A 108 -1.37 13.60 0.15
CA ARG A 108 -0.31 12.69 -0.28
C ARG A 108 0.91 12.77 0.62
N GLU A 109 1.40 13.98 0.85
CA GLU A 109 2.63 14.24 1.59
C GLU A 109 2.49 13.83 3.05
N ASP A 110 1.41 14.26 3.71
CA ASP A 110 1.10 13.91 5.08
C ASP A 110 0.93 12.39 5.27
N LEU A 111 0.28 11.71 4.32
CA LEU A 111 0.09 10.27 4.33
C LEU A 111 1.43 9.53 4.21
N VAL A 112 2.27 9.89 3.24
CA VAL A 112 3.57 9.24 3.04
C VAL A 112 4.50 9.51 4.23
N GLN A 113 4.53 10.73 4.75
CA GLN A 113 5.32 11.08 5.93
C GLN A 113 4.85 10.29 7.16
N SER A 114 3.55 10.22 7.39
CA SER A 114 2.95 9.44 8.49
C SER A 114 3.25 7.94 8.36
N ALA A 115 3.25 7.41 7.15
CA ALA A 115 3.58 6.02 6.88
C ALA A 115 5.06 5.74 7.15
N CYS A 116 5.97 6.64 6.74
CA CYS A 116 7.39 6.53 7.04
C CYS A 116 7.65 6.55 8.55
N ILE A 117 7.01 7.45 9.30
CA ILE A 117 7.11 7.50 10.77
C ILE A 117 6.60 6.19 11.38
N SER A 118 5.47 5.67 10.89
CA SER A 118 4.86 4.44 11.40
C SER A 118 5.72 3.19 11.15
N LEU A 119 6.49 3.20 10.06
CA LEU A 119 7.38 2.11 9.65
C LEU A 119 8.85 2.35 10.03
N ASN A 120 9.15 3.47 10.69
CA ASN A 120 10.52 3.90 11.04
C ASN A 120 11.46 3.96 9.81
N VAL A 121 10.98 4.54 8.70
CA VAL A 121 11.70 4.74 7.44
C VAL A 121 12.16 6.19 7.33
N GLY A 122 13.39 6.41 6.86
CA GLY A 122 14.10 7.69 6.98
C GLY A 122 13.95 8.70 5.84
N ASP A 123 13.26 8.37 4.73
CA ASP A 123 13.34 9.19 3.51
C ASP A 123 11.97 9.32 2.77
N PRO A 124 11.03 10.12 3.30
CA PRO A 124 9.72 10.31 2.68
C PRO A 124 9.79 11.05 1.33
N ASP A 125 10.73 12.00 1.18
CA ASP A 125 10.87 12.80 -0.04
C ASP A 125 11.27 11.95 -1.25
N GLN A 126 12.16 10.97 -1.03
CA GLN A 126 12.52 10.01 -2.06
C GLN A 126 11.31 9.16 -2.49
N LEU A 127 10.50 8.70 -1.55
CA LEU A 127 9.30 7.89 -1.84
C LEU A 127 8.23 8.71 -2.58
N LEU A 128 8.06 9.98 -2.22
CA LEU A 128 7.19 10.91 -2.94
C LEU A 128 7.64 11.12 -4.39
N SER A 129 8.94 11.25 -4.61
CA SER A 129 9.54 11.52 -5.91
C SER A 129 9.70 10.29 -6.81
N THR A 130 9.46 9.08 -6.29
CA THR A 130 9.62 7.82 -7.03
C THR A 130 8.29 7.08 -7.14
N LEU A 131 7.79 6.59 -6.00
CA LEU A 131 6.62 5.71 -5.95
C LEU A 131 5.30 6.49 -6.00
N PHE A 132 5.24 7.64 -5.32
CA PHE A 132 4.03 8.45 -5.21
C PHE A 132 4.06 9.70 -6.08
N THR A 133 4.84 9.68 -7.17
CA THR A 133 4.84 10.77 -8.13
C THR A 133 3.45 10.89 -8.76
N LEU A 134 2.88 12.09 -8.69
CA LEU A 134 1.70 12.43 -9.45
C LEU A 134 2.19 12.81 -10.84
N SER A 135 1.88 11.98 -11.84
CA SER A 135 2.16 12.37 -13.22
C SER A 135 1.26 13.56 -13.52
N ALA A 136 1.85 14.68 -13.95
CA ALA A 136 1.13 15.89 -14.31
C ALA A 136 0.36 15.76 -15.65
N GLU A 137 0.20 14.54 -16.16
CA GLU A 137 -0.62 14.28 -17.33
C GLU A 137 -2.08 14.27 -16.89
N ALA A 138 -2.62 15.47 -16.66
CA ALA A 138 -4.00 15.72 -16.98
C ALA A 138 -4.21 15.21 -18.42
N PRO A 139 -5.27 14.43 -18.71
CA PRO A 139 -5.59 14.11 -20.08
C PRO A 139 -5.67 15.42 -20.85
N ASP A 140 -4.76 15.59 -21.82
CA ASP A 140 -4.68 16.80 -22.61
C ASP A 140 -6.06 17.02 -23.26
N PRO A 141 -6.78 18.11 -22.96
CA PRO A 141 -8.13 18.33 -23.47
C PRO A 141 -8.17 18.38 -25.01
N ALA A 142 -7.02 18.51 -25.69
CA ALA A 142 -6.93 18.38 -27.14
C ALA A 142 -7.35 16.98 -27.64
N THR A 143 -7.12 15.91 -26.88
CA THR A 143 -7.53 14.54 -27.28
C THR A 143 -9.02 14.25 -27.02
N ALA A 144 -9.64 14.94 -26.07
CA ALA A 144 -11.07 14.79 -25.80
C ALA A 144 -11.94 15.53 -26.84
N GLU A 145 -11.42 16.63 -27.42
CA GLU A 145 -12.15 17.39 -28.44
C GLU A 145 -12.07 16.74 -29.83
N GLU A 146 -10.98 16.02 -30.15
CA GLU A 146 -10.83 15.31 -31.43
C GLU A 146 -11.77 14.09 -31.53
N ASP A 147 -11.94 13.33 -30.45
CA ASP A 147 -12.88 12.18 -30.41
C ASP A 147 -14.35 12.64 -30.44
N ALA A 148 -14.66 13.77 -29.78
CA ALA A 148 -16.00 14.38 -29.79
C ALA A 148 -16.34 15.10 -31.11
N ALA A 149 -15.35 15.42 -31.94
CA ALA A 149 -15.53 15.94 -33.29
C ALA A 149 -15.78 14.78 -34.28
N LEU A 150 -15.01 13.70 -34.18
CA LEU A 150 -15.16 12.50 -35.03
C LEU A 150 -16.51 11.78 -34.82
N LEU A 151 -17.05 11.76 -33.60
CA LEU A 151 -18.39 11.23 -33.33
C LEU A 151 -19.55 12.10 -33.85
N ARG A 152 -19.27 13.37 -34.19
CA ARG A 152 -20.27 14.32 -34.73
C ARG A 152 -20.32 14.30 -36.26
N GLU A 153 -19.22 13.94 -36.89
CA GLU A 153 -19.05 13.84 -38.35
C GLU A 153 -19.19 12.38 -38.79
N GLY A 154 -20.36 11.77 -38.52
CA GLY A 154 -20.62 10.35 -38.74
C GLY A 154 -20.14 9.82 -40.10
N TRP A 155 -19.37 8.73 -40.04
CA TRP A 155 -19.15 7.75 -41.11
C TRP A 155 -19.53 6.36 -40.59
#